data_AF-A0A421JLQ2-F1
#
_entry.id   AF-A0A421JLQ2-F1
#
_cell.length_a   1.000
_cell.length_b   1.000
_cell.length_c   1.000
_cell.angle_alpha   90.00
_cell.angle_beta   90.00
_cell.angle_gamma   90.00
#
_symmetry.space_group_name_H-M   'P 1'
#
loop_
_entity.id
_entity.type
_entity.pdbx_description
1 polymer ?
#
loop_
_entity_poly.entity_id
_entity_poly.type
_entity_poly.pdbx_seq_one_letter_code
_entity_poly.pdbx_strand_id
1 'polypeptide(L)'
;MFDAELLKQCPDDIIFKILDHNFLAVHDIYNFLFYKLTNSVAQQVLNKRSLIHLTIGKRHNCESVITSSHDYEITKGPYFWHIYYNYTNQDLFLSWYDRHKYIQNYVVQIFLDQFQFENLQFLKILKFKKIKIYLNYECDFNHTVRKFTHIIWPMIGEIFDLKNNYINLILEYESSIDQNLTIDLSNLNQFEFRHYTPTYRLVEFKVNENLQKFHINNISMLPLTLKLTSIPINITQVFFKGPIANLIYIGDFLTKCPNLQTLSICKAYMNKFQDNFINIISPMGLPKLSWLDLSNNEFGNIEDIDLSTLLPNLSSFIMKFEQLKTHKFKFNNIKFPKTLTSLILHDKGICKFTGIEGIKYLKFLDLSYNYPQDFQIPDAIEYIQTLNLSYNRTILSSIYRFNRRDISNYIFFRVTELHLQGCNITNEDLEHLEADYQHIQHLKNSNLEILDLSNNKLSNLRSFSRKLFTNLPLKFVDLSFNAFTYLNKEIFPLSNELYPNLSKINLTGNSRLQQINLSAKEYPNLELMYTPFERANY
;
A
#
# COMPACT_ATOMS: atom_id res chain seq x y z
N MET A 1 -35.18 -28.76 18.37
CA MET A 1 -35.80 -27.98 17.28
C MET A 1 -35.11 -26.63 17.28
N PHE A 2 -34.38 -26.29 16.21
CA PHE A 2 -33.61 -25.07 16.13
C PHE A 2 -34.54 -23.94 15.67
N ASP A 3 -34.70 -22.87 16.47
CA ASP A 3 -35.58 -21.75 16.13
C ASP A 3 -34.85 -20.76 15.22
N ALA A 4 -35.25 -20.69 13.96
CA ALA A 4 -34.66 -19.80 12.97
C ALA A 4 -34.97 -18.31 13.25
N GLU A 5 -36.00 -17.99 14.05
CA GLU A 5 -36.30 -16.61 14.45
C GLU A 5 -35.26 -16.07 15.44
N LEU A 6 -34.69 -16.92 16.30
CA LEU A 6 -33.61 -16.52 17.21
C LEU A 6 -32.35 -16.08 16.43
N LEU A 7 -32.04 -16.75 15.31
CA LEU A 7 -30.92 -16.35 14.46
C LEU A 7 -31.10 -14.98 13.81
N LYS A 8 -32.34 -14.54 13.53
CA LYS A 8 -32.59 -13.20 12.98
C LYS A 8 -32.29 -12.09 13.99
N GLN A 9 -32.36 -12.42 15.28
CA GLN A 9 -32.11 -11.50 16.38
C GLN A 9 -30.64 -11.50 16.81
N CYS A 10 -29.86 -12.50 16.37
CA CYS A 10 -28.44 -12.55 16.64
C CYS A 10 -27.72 -11.38 15.96
N PRO A 11 -26.87 -10.65 16.69
CA PRO A 11 -25.91 -9.74 16.10
C PRO A 11 -25.10 -10.41 14.98
N ASP A 12 -24.87 -9.66 13.89
CA ASP A 12 -24.20 -10.19 12.71
C ASP A 12 -22.83 -10.82 13.04
N ASP A 13 -22.10 -10.26 14.01
CA ASP A 13 -20.78 -10.73 14.46
C ASP A 13 -20.80 -12.11 15.12
N ILE A 14 -21.90 -12.46 15.79
CA ILE A 14 -22.09 -13.80 16.35
C ILE A 14 -22.35 -14.80 15.24
N ILE A 15 -23.24 -14.45 14.29
CA ILE A 15 -23.51 -15.29 13.12
C ILE A 15 -22.24 -15.48 12.29
N PHE A 16 -21.41 -14.43 12.17
CA PHE A 16 -20.11 -14.51 11.50
C PHE A 16 -19.16 -15.48 12.20
N LYS A 17 -18.99 -15.39 13.52
CA LYS A 17 -18.12 -16.32 14.27
C LYS A 17 -18.58 -17.77 14.16
N ILE A 18 -19.89 -18.01 14.11
CA ILE A 18 -20.45 -19.35 13.89
C ILE A 18 -20.06 -19.87 12.50
N LEU A 19 -20.22 -19.05 11.47
CA LEU A 19 -20.00 -19.45 10.07
C LEU A 19 -18.51 -19.53 9.66
N ASP A 20 -17.65 -18.74 10.32
CA ASP A 20 -16.19 -18.78 10.14
C ASP A 20 -15.53 -19.91 10.94
N HIS A 21 -16.29 -20.63 11.76
CA HIS A 21 -15.73 -21.68 12.59
C HIS A 21 -15.19 -22.82 11.71
N ASN A 22 -13.95 -23.24 11.97
CA ASN A 22 -13.26 -24.29 11.21
C ASN A 22 -13.95 -25.67 11.24
N PHE A 23 -15.01 -25.84 12.03
CA PHE A 23 -15.75 -27.10 12.14
C PHE A 23 -16.92 -27.21 11.15
N LEU A 24 -17.35 -26.10 10.52
CA LEU A 24 -18.38 -26.17 9.49
C LEU A 24 -17.77 -26.57 8.15
N ALA A 25 -18.16 -27.74 7.66
CA ALA A 25 -17.79 -28.17 6.33
C ALA A 25 -18.42 -27.22 5.29
N VAL A 26 -17.82 -27.14 4.10
CA VAL A 26 -18.36 -26.34 2.99
C VAL A 26 -19.81 -26.75 2.68
N HIS A 27 -20.13 -28.04 2.83
CA HIS A 27 -21.48 -28.56 2.65
C HIS A 27 -22.46 -28.08 3.73
N ASP A 28 -22.04 -27.90 4.98
CA ASP A 28 -22.90 -27.37 6.05
C ASP A 28 -23.22 -25.91 5.83
N ILE A 29 -22.23 -25.15 5.36
CA ILE A 29 -22.41 -23.76 4.96
C ILE A 29 -23.36 -23.71 3.76
N TYR A 30 -23.16 -24.56 2.75
CA TYR A 30 -24.07 -24.69 1.62
C TYR A 30 -25.51 -24.96 2.11
N ASN A 31 -25.71 -25.98 2.94
CA ASN A 31 -27.03 -26.29 3.48
C ASN A 31 -27.61 -25.13 4.29
N PHE A 32 -26.84 -24.49 5.16
CA PHE A 32 -27.28 -23.31 5.91
C PHE A 32 -27.70 -22.16 4.98
N LEU A 33 -26.94 -21.93 3.91
CA LEU A 33 -27.18 -20.89 2.93
C LEU A 33 -28.43 -21.13 2.09
N PHE A 34 -28.72 -22.40 1.79
CA PHE A 34 -29.75 -22.78 0.82
C PHE A 34 -30.98 -23.46 1.44
N TYR A 35 -31.02 -23.61 2.77
CA TYR A 35 -32.18 -24.16 3.48
C TYR A 35 -33.28 -23.10 3.68
N LYS A 36 -34.52 -23.47 3.35
CA LYS A 36 -35.67 -22.54 3.28
C LYS A 36 -35.94 -21.78 4.58
N LEU A 37 -35.76 -22.42 5.73
CA LEU A 37 -36.02 -21.82 7.05
C LEU A 37 -34.94 -20.82 7.49
N THR A 38 -33.70 -20.98 7.02
CA THR A 38 -32.58 -20.09 7.34
C THR A 38 -32.32 -19.05 6.25
N ASN A 39 -32.99 -19.16 5.10
CA ASN A 39 -32.75 -18.36 3.89
C ASN A 39 -32.69 -16.85 4.18
N SER A 40 -33.63 -16.27 4.94
CA SER A 40 -33.59 -14.82 5.21
C SER A 40 -32.33 -14.37 5.97
N VAL A 41 -31.87 -15.17 6.94
CA VAL A 41 -30.65 -14.90 7.73
C VAL A 41 -29.42 -15.16 6.87
N ALA A 42 -29.41 -16.28 6.15
CA ALA A 42 -28.36 -16.60 5.19
C ALA A 42 -28.17 -15.49 4.15
N GLN A 43 -29.24 -14.92 3.60
CA GLN A 43 -29.17 -13.81 2.63
C GLN A 43 -28.57 -12.53 3.24
N GLN A 44 -28.87 -12.22 4.50
CA GLN A 44 -28.25 -11.08 5.19
C GLN A 44 -26.73 -11.28 5.32
N VAL A 45 -26.29 -12.50 5.66
CA VAL A 45 -24.88 -12.86 5.73
C VAL A 45 -24.22 -12.87 4.35
N LEU A 46 -24.83 -13.51 3.35
CA LEU A 46 -24.37 -13.57 1.96
C LEU A 46 -24.17 -12.18 1.38
N ASN A 47 -25.05 -11.23 1.68
CA ASN A 47 -24.92 -9.85 1.20
C ASN A 47 -23.71 -9.12 1.76
N LYS A 48 -23.23 -9.53 2.93
CA LYS A 48 -22.07 -8.94 3.59
C LYS A 48 -20.78 -9.70 3.29
N ARG A 49 -20.86 -11.00 2.96
CA ARG A 49 -19.69 -11.87 2.82
C ARG A 49 -19.56 -12.62 1.50
N SER A 50 -20.53 -12.61 0.61
CA SER A 50 -20.40 -13.35 -0.66
C SER A 50 -20.06 -12.45 -1.82
N LEU A 51 -19.14 -12.95 -2.63
CA LEU A 51 -18.73 -12.37 -3.89
C LEU A 51 -18.96 -13.42 -4.98
N ILE A 52 -19.93 -13.15 -5.85
CA ILE A 52 -20.25 -14.06 -6.96
C ILE A 52 -19.32 -13.74 -8.12
N HIS A 53 -18.53 -14.70 -8.57
CA HIS A 53 -17.69 -14.57 -9.75
C HIS A 53 -18.42 -15.20 -10.93
N LEU A 54 -18.80 -14.37 -11.88
CA LEU A 54 -19.39 -14.78 -13.16
C LEU A 54 -18.32 -14.61 -14.23
N THR A 55 -17.81 -15.73 -14.74
CA THR A 55 -16.84 -15.70 -15.84
C THR A 55 -17.54 -16.09 -17.13
N ILE A 56 -17.43 -15.21 -18.12
CA ILE A 56 -18.07 -15.34 -19.43
C ILE A 56 -16.96 -15.35 -20.47
N GLY A 57 -16.63 -16.57 -20.92
CA GLY A 57 -15.51 -16.86 -21.80
C GLY A 57 -14.28 -17.43 -21.11
N LYS A 58 -13.24 -17.66 -21.90
CA LYS A 58 -11.94 -18.20 -21.50
C LYS A 58 -10.85 -17.33 -22.12
N ARG A 59 -9.75 -17.08 -21.43
CA ARG A 59 -8.62 -16.40 -22.07
C ARG A 59 -7.93 -17.38 -23.04
N HIS A 60 -7.61 -16.95 -24.26
CA HIS A 60 -7.01 -17.83 -25.27
C HIS A 60 -5.64 -18.41 -24.85
N ASN A 61 -4.91 -17.73 -23.97
CA ASN A 61 -3.51 -18.05 -23.63
C ASN A 61 -3.21 -18.21 -22.13
N CYS A 62 -4.23 -18.28 -21.26
CA CYS A 62 -4.02 -18.58 -19.85
C CYS A 62 -5.13 -19.51 -19.35
N GLU A 63 -4.74 -20.57 -18.62
CA GLU A 63 -5.58 -21.09 -17.56
C GLU A 63 -5.88 -19.92 -16.63
N SER A 64 -7.05 -19.31 -16.77
CA SER A 64 -7.39 -18.21 -15.88
C SER A 64 -7.37 -18.76 -14.46
N VAL A 65 -6.82 -18.00 -13.51
CA VAL A 65 -6.73 -18.41 -12.09
C VAL A 65 -8.12 -18.64 -11.46
N ILE A 66 -9.20 -18.32 -12.20
CA ILE A 66 -10.60 -18.44 -11.81
C ILE A 66 -11.33 -19.59 -12.56
N THR A 67 -10.66 -20.34 -13.43
CA THR A 67 -11.27 -21.49 -14.10
C THR A 67 -10.95 -22.78 -13.36
N SER A 68 -11.50 -22.95 -12.16
CA SER A 68 -11.65 -24.32 -11.68
C SER A 68 -12.69 -25.03 -12.56
N SER A 69 -12.41 -26.28 -12.88
CA SER A 69 -13.16 -27.10 -13.85
C SER A 69 -14.54 -27.56 -13.35
N HIS A 70 -15.00 -27.06 -12.21
CA HIS A 70 -16.23 -27.49 -11.56
C HIS A 70 -17.23 -26.34 -11.56
N ASP A 71 -18.44 -26.61 -12.04
CA ASP A 71 -19.56 -25.73 -11.77
C ASP A 71 -19.72 -25.66 -10.24
N TYR A 72 -19.69 -24.45 -9.67
CA TYR A 72 -19.93 -24.15 -8.25
C TYR A 72 -18.80 -24.50 -7.26
N GLU A 73 -17.69 -23.76 -7.30
CA GLU A 73 -16.72 -23.78 -6.19
C GLU A 73 -16.99 -22.64 -5.20
N ILE A 74 -17.09 -22.97 -3.90
CA ILE A 74 -17.12 -21.98 -2.81
C ILE A 74 -15.77 -22.00 -2.11
N THR A 75 -14.99 -20.92 -2.25
CA THR A 75 -13.73 -20.78 -1.51
C THR A 75 -13.87 -19.79 -0.37
N LYS A 76 -13.36 -20.15 0.82
CA LYS A 76 -13.30 -19.26 1.99
C LYS A 76 -12.10 -18.33 1.82
N GLY A 77 -12.35 -17.06 1.51
CA GLY A 77 -11.36 -16.00 1.60
C GLY A 77 -11.33 -15.37 3.00
N PRO A 78 -10.27 -14.61 3.34
CA PRO A 78 -10.13 -13.98 4.66
C PRO A 78 -11.21 -12.93 4.97
N TYR A 79 -11.89 -12.43 3.93
CA TYR A 79 -12.94 -11.40 4.06
C TYR A 79 -14.27 -11.77 3.41
N PHE A 80 -14.25 -12.61 2.37
CA PHE A 80 -15.43 -13.00 1.59
C PHE A 80 -15.41 -14.49 1.27
N TRP A 81 -16.60 -15.08 1.15
CA TRP A 81 -16.84 -16.33 0.44
C TRP A 81 -16.94 -16.05 -1.05
N HIS A 82 -16.11 -16.70 -1.83
CA HIS A 82 -16.10 -16.57 -3.28
C HIS A 82 -16.93 -17.70 -3.86
N ILE A 83 -17.96 -17.37 -4.63
CA ILE A 83 -18.82 -18.36 -5.30
C ILE A 83 -18.54 -18.24 -6.80
N TYR A 84 -17.91 -19.25 -7.38
CA TYR A 84 -17.58 -19.26 -8.79
C TYR A 84 -18.68 -19.92 -9.60
N TYR A 85 -19.19 -19.17 -10.59
CA TYR A 85 -20.18 -19.65 -11.54
C TYR A 85 -19.63 -19.49 -12.94
N ASN A 86 -19.29 -20.61 -13.57
CA ASN A 86 -18.85 -20.63 -14.95
C ASN A 86 -20.07 -20.57 -15.86
N TYR A 87 -20.15 -19.54 -16.70
CA TYR A 87 -21.29 -19.37 -17.58
C TYR A 87 -21.24 -20.41 -18.71
N THR A 88 -22.12 -21.42 -18.63
CA THR A 88 -22.32 -22.42 -19.68
C THR A 88 -23.65 -22.26 -20.41
N ASN A 89 -24.69 -21.71 -19.77
CA ASN A 89 -26.02 -21.46 -20.36
C ASN A 89 -26.80 -20.33 -19.62
N GLN A 90 -27.50 -19.47 -20.36
CA GLN A 90 -28.40 -18.41 -19.87
C GLN A 90 -29.48 -18.92 -18.92
N ASP A 91 -30.19 -19.99 -19.28
CA ASP A 91 -31.33 -20.49 -18.51
C ASP A 91 -30.87 -21.02 -17.14
N LEU A 92 -29.70 -21.64 -17.08
CA LEU A 92 -29.08 -22.08 -15.83
C LEU A 92 -28.75 -20.88 -14.95
N PHE A 93 -28.19 -19.81 -15.52
CA PHE A 93 -27.90 -18.60 -14.74
C PHE A 93 -29.19 -17.93 -14.24
N LEU A 94 -30.24 -17.83 -15.07
CA LEU A 94 -31.51 -17.22 -14.66
C LEU A 94 -32.19 -18.04 -13.55
N SER A 95 -32.17 -19.37 -13.67
CA SER A 95 -32.66 -20.28 -12.62
C SER A 95 -31.87 -20.14 -11.33
N TRP A 96 -30.54 -20.02 -11.43
CA TRP A 96 -29.68 -19.75 -10.28
C TRP A 96 -29.99 -18.36 -9.69
N TYR A 97 -30.06 -17.31 -10.50
CA TYR A 97 -30.28 -15.95 -10.04
C TYR A 97 -31.62 -15.79 -9.32
N ASP A 98 -32.72 -16.40 -9.79
CA ASP A 98 -34.01 -16.29 -9.10
C ASP A 98 -33.94 -16.83 -7.66
N ARG A 99 -33.15 -17.89 -7.44
CA ARG A 99 -32.86 -18.44 -6.10
C ARG A 99 -31.95 -17.54 -5.25
N HIS A 100 -31.19 -16.64 -5.87
CA HIS A 100 -30.14 -15.83 -5.24
C HIS A 100 -30.28 -14.31 -5.46
N LYS A 101 -31.47 -13.85 -5.86
CA LYS A 101 -31.70 -12.47 -6.31
C LYS A 101 -31.43 -11.40 -5.26
N TYR A 102 -31.28 -11.78 -3.99
CA TYR A 102 -30.98 -10.86 -2.91
C TYR A 102 -29.48 -10.57 -2.76
N ILE A 103 -28.60 -11.42 -3.32
CA ILE A 103 -27.14 -11.23 -3.27
C ILE A 103 -26.77 -9.87 -3.86
N GLN A 104 -25.91 -9.11 -3.17
CA GLN A 104 -25.60 -7.72 -3.53
C GLN A 104 -24.29 -7.54 -4.30
N ASN A 105 -23.28 -8.39 -4.07
CA ASN A 105 -21.94 -8.18 -4.63
C ASN A 105 -21.63 -9.20 -5.72
N TYR A 106 -21.34 -8.68 -6.92
CA TYR A 106 -20.98 -9.48 -8.09
C TYR A 106 -19.63 -9.03 -8.63
N VAL A 107 -18.82 -10.00 -9.07
CA VAL A 107 -17.68 -9.83 -9.95
C VAL A 107 -18.03 -10.50 -11.27
N VAL A 108 -18.03 -9.74 -12.35
CA VAL A 108 -18.35 -10.27 -13.68
C VAL A 108 -17.13 -10.08 -14.56
N GLN A 109 -16.53 -11.17 -15.01
CA GLN A 109 -15.42 -11.16 -15.95
C GLN A 109 -15.91 -11.58 -17.33
N ILE A 110 -15.64 -10.73 -18.32
CA ILE A 110 -16.11 -10.91 -19.70
C ILE A 110 -14.92 -10.87 -20.64
N PHE A 111 -14.81 -11.89 -21.50
CA PHE A 111 -13.91 -11.95 -22.64
C PHE A 111 -14.71 -11.69 -23.92
N LEU A 112 -14.55 -10.48 -24.46
CA LEU A 112 -15.47 -9.91 -25.45
C LEU A 112 -15.39 -10.53 -26.85
N ASP A 113 -14.27 -11.15 -27.18
CA ASP A 113 -13.99 -11.79 -28.46
C ASP A 113 -14.73 -13.12 -28.67
N GLN A 114 -15.33 -13.66 -27.60
CA GLN A 114 -15.88 -15.02 -27.60
C GLN A 114 -17.40 -15.12 -27.59
N PHE A 115 -18.10 -13.98 -27.49
CA PHE A 115 -19.56 -13.97 -27.40
C PHE A 115 -20.19 -12.93 -28.31
N GLN A 116 -21.39 -13.25 -28.79
CA GLN A 116 -22.31 -12.27 -29.33
C GLN A 116 -22.93 -11.50 -28.16
N PHE A 117 -22.92 -10.18 -28.22
CA PHE A 117 -23.35 -9.29 -27.13
C PHE A 117 -24.82 -9.47 -26.76
N GLU A 118 -25.66 -9.83 -27.73
CA GLU A 118 -27.09 -10.12 -27.54
C GLU A 118 -27.29 -11.22 -26.48
N ASN A 119 -26.37 -12.19 -26.42
CA ASN A 119 -26.40 -13.28 -25.46
C ASN A 119 -26.09 -12.85 -24.02
N LEU A 120 -25.66 -11.60 -23.80
CA LEU A 120 -25.32 -11.07 -22.48
C LEU A 120 -26.40 -10.14 -21.92
N GLN A 121 -27.44 -9.80 -22.69
CA GLN A 121 -28.50 -8.88 -22.25
C GLN A 121 -29.26 -9.35 -21.01
N PHE A 122 -29.26 -10.65 -20.71
CA PHE A 122 -29.87 -11.19 -19.49
C PHE A 122 -29.26 -10.63 -18.20
N LEU A 123 -27.99 -10.19 -18.23
CA LEU A 123 -27.31 -9.60 -17.07
C LEU A 123 -27.95 -8.30 -16.59
N LYS A 124 -28.83 -7.69 -17.39
CA LYS A 124 -29.63 -6.51 -17.02
C LYS A 124 -30.59 -6.79 -15.87
N ILE A 125 -30.82 -8.07 -15.54
CA ILE A 125 -31.56 -8.49 -14.36
C ILE A 125 -30.86 -8.11 -13.05
N LEU A 126 -29.52 -7.93 -13.08
CA LEU A 126 -28.73 -7.43 -11.96
C LEU A 126 -29.06 -5.94 -11.76
N LYS A 127 -30.04 -5.64 -10.92
CA LYS A 127 -30.44 -4.28 -10.54
C LYS A 127 -30.24 -4.03 -9.05
N PHE A 128 -29.88 -2.80 -8.70
CA PHE A 128 -29.61 -2.38 -7.32
C PHE A 128 -28.51 -3.22 -6.66
N LYS A 129 -27.46 -3.55 -7.43
CA LYS A 129 -26.32 -4.38 -7.03
C LYS A 129 -25.03 -3.56 -6.98
N LYS A 130 -24.03 -4.08 -6.28
CA LYS A 130 -22.62 -3.68 -6.38
C LYS A 130 -21.93 -4.62 -7.34
N ILE A 131 -21.61 -4.15 -8.54
CA ILE A 131 -21.06 -4.98 -9.60
C ILE A 131 -19.65 -4.50 -9.94
N LYS A 132 -18.68 -5.40 -9.82
CA LYS A 132 -17.33 -5.21 -10.32
C LYS A 132 -17.19 -5.92 -11.65
N ILE A 133 -16.94 -5.19 -12.72
CA ILE A 133 -16.86 -5.73 -14.08
C ILE A 133 -15.39 -5.75 -14.50
N TYR A 134 -14.89 -6.89 -14.93
CA TYR A 134 -13.60 -7.04 -15.61
C TYR A 134 -13.87 -7.28 -17.10
N LEU A 135 -13.63 -6.25 -17.89
CA LEU A 135 -13.84 -6.27 -19.33
C LEU A 135 -12.50 -6.48 -20.04
N ASN A 136 -12.29 -7.65 -20.61
CA ASN A 136 -11.07 -7.99 -21.35
C ASN A 136 -11.32 -7.80 -22.83
N TYR A 137 -10.55 -6.91 -23.46
CA TYR A 137 -10.63 -6.67 -24.89
C TYR A 137 -9.30 -6.94 -25.59
N GLU A 138 -9.24 -8.12 -26.19
CA GLU A 138 -8.18 -8.61 -27.07
C GLU A 138 -8.79 -8.78 -28.48
N CYS A 139 -8.16 -8.22 -29.50
CA CYS A 139 -8.68 -8.25 -30.87
C CYS A 139 -7.52 -8.24 -31.86
N ASP A 140 -7.42 -9.31 -32.65
CA ASP A 140 -6.33 -9.54 -33.61
C ASP A 140 -6.51 -8.78 -34.95
N PHE A 141 -7.58 -8.00 -35.11
CA PHE A 141 -7.95 -7.40 -36.40
C PHE A 141 -7.62 -5.91 -36.50
N ASN A 142 -7.38 -5.42 -37.73
CA ASN A 142 -7.36 -3.99 -38.05
C ASN A 142 -8.72 -3.33 -37.68
N HIS A 143 -8.73 -2.09 -37.19
CA HIS A 143 -9.90 -1.34 -36.69
C HIS A 143 -10.40 -1.68 -35.27
N THR A 144 -9.48 -2.07 -34.38
CA THR A 144 -9.75 -2.41 -32.97
C THR A 144 -10.55 -1.33 -32.23
N VAL A 145 -10.17 -0.06 -32.38
CA VAL A 145 -10.80 1.07 -31.68
C VAL A 145 -12.19 1.35 -32.25
N ARG A 146 -12.38 1.29 -33.56
CA ARG A 146 -13.70 1.57 -34.18
C ARG A 146 -14.74 0.56 -33.68
N LYS A 147 -14.40 -0.73 -33.70
CA LYS A 147 -15.25 -1.80 -33.15
C LYS A 147 -15.52 -1.56 -31.68
N PHE A 148 -14.48 -1.26 -30.89
CA PHE A 148 -14.65 -1.02 -29.47
C PHE A 148 -15.59 0.17 -29.18
N THR A 149 -15.31 1.35 -29.73
CA THR A 149 -16.05 2.57 -29.44
C THR A 149 -17.49 2.54 -29.94
N HIS A 150 -17.76 1.96 -31.12
CA HIS A 150 -19.09 2.05 -31.75
C HIS A 150 -19.97 0.83 -31.54
N ILE A 151 -19.40 -0.31 -31.19
CA ILE A 151 -20.15 -1.57 -31.03
C ILE A 151 -20.07 -2.01 -29.57
N ILE A 152 -18.86 -2.21 -29.06
CA ILE A 152 -18.66 -2.85 -27.74
C ILE A 152 -19.06 -1.93 -26.59
N TRP A 153 -18.51 -0.72 -26.56
CA TRP A 153 -18.69 0.21 -25.44
C TRP A 153 -20.16 0.60 -25.22
N PRO A 154 -20.94 0.97 -26.27
CA PRO A 154 -22.36 1.29 -26.10
C PRO A 154 -23.18 0.12 -25.54
N MET A 155 -22.82 -1.12 -25.89
CA MET A 155 -23.54 -2.31 -25.44
C MET A 155 -23.36 -2.62 -23.95
N ILE A 156 -22.33 -2.07 -23.29
CA ILE A 156 -22.18 -2.23 -21.82
C ILE A 156 -23.39 -1.66 -21.08
N GLY A 157 -23.95 -0.54 -21.53
CA GLY A 157 -25.17 0.04 -20.97
C GLY A 157 -26.44 -0.75 -21.30
N GLU A 158 -26.39 -1.62 -22.31
CA GLU A 158 -27.48 -2.54 -22.64
C GLU A 158 -27.42 -3.81 -21.78
N ILE A 159 -26.21 -4.29 -21.50
CA ILE A 159 -25.94 -5.48 -20.68
C ILE A 159 -26.19 -5.20 -19.20
N PHE A 160 -25.78 -4.04 -18.69
CA PHE A 160 -25.89 -3.70 -17.27
C PHE A 160 -26.78 -2.47 -17.04
N ASP A 161 -27.59 -2.50 -15.98
CA ASP A 161 -28.30 -1.30 -15.51
C ASP A 161 -27.31 -0.38 -14.77
N LEU A 162 -26.51 0.37 -15.52
CA LEU A 162 -25.47 1.24 -14.96
C LEU A 162 -26.02 2.33 -14.04
N LYS A 163 -27.29 2.73 -14.23
CA LYS A 163 -27.92 3.81 -13.44
C LYS A 163 -28.32 3.35 -12.04
N ASN A 164 -28.89 2.15 -11.94
CA ASN A 164 -29.42 1.65 -10.67
C ASN A 164 -28.41 0.81 -9.88
N ASN A 165 -27.24 0.51 -10.45
CA ASN A 165 -26.19 -0.26 -9.80
C ASN A 165 -25.04 0.63 -9.34
N TYR A 166 -24.29 0.14 -8.36
CA TYR A 166 -22.96 0.65 -8.05
C TYR A 166 -21.93 -0.09 -8.90
N ILE A 167 -21.37 0.55 -9.92
CA ILE A 167 -20.48 -0.09 -10.90
C ILE A 167 -19.02 0.28 -10.65
N ASN A 168 -18.18 -0.74 -10.47
CA ASN A 168 -16.73 -0.66 -10.57
C ASN A 168 -16.27 -1.40 -11.83
N LEU A 169 -15.83 -0.67 -12.86
CA LEU A 169 -15.40 -1.29 -14.11
C LEU A 169 -13.88 -1.23 -14.26
N ILE A 170 -13.28 -2.38 -14.55
CA ILE A 170 -11.87 -2.53 -14.92
C ILE A 170 -11.85 -2.94 -16.39
N LEU A 171 -11.26 -2.11 -17.24
CA LEU A 171 -11.05 -2.38 -18.66
C LEU A 171 -9.61 -2.81 -18.89
N GLU A 172 -9.40 -4.06 -19.26
CA GLU A 172 -8.12 -4.59 -19.74
C GLU A 172 -8.10 -4.48 -21.27
N TYR A 173 -7.44 -3.43 -21.77
CA TYR A 173 -7.33 -3.15 -23.20
C TYR A 173 -5.98 -3.66 -23.71
N GLU A 174 -5.98 -4.86 -24.28
CA GLU A 174 -4.79 -5.59 -24.76
C GLU A 174 -4.60 -5.45 -26.28
N SER A 175 -5.49 -4.73 -26.95
CA SER A 175 -5.43 -4.47 -28.38
C SER A 175 -4.62 -3.21 -28.70
N SER A 176 -4.09 -3.09 -29.93
CA SER A 176 -3.49 -1.84 -30.39
C SER A 176 -4.53 -0.71 -30.43
N ILE A 177 -4.12 0.52 -30.11
CA ILE A 177 -4.94 1.73 -30.28
C ILE A 177 -4.48 2.42 -31.57
N ASP A 178 -5.13 2.09 -32.68
CA ASP A 178 -4.78 2.51 -34.05
C ASP A 178 -5.30 3.91 -34.44
N GLN A 179 -6.32 4.40 -33.74
CA GLN A 179 -6.91 5.74 -33.83
C GLN A 179 -7.25 6.29 -32.43
N ASN A 180 -7.67 7.56 -32.33
CA ASN A 180 -8.07 8.13 -31.04
C ASN A 180 -9.23 7.34 -30.42
N LEU A 181 -9.10 7.00 -29.15
CA LEU A 181 -10.07 6.23 -28.39
C LEU A 181 -10.81 7.16 -27.44
N THR A 182 -12.13 7.29 -27.59
CA THR A 182 -12.97 8.04 -26.65
C THR A 182 -13.87 7.07 -25.89
N ILE A 183 -13.86 7.16 -24.56
CA ILE A 183 -14.64 6.31 -23.66
C ILE A 183 -15.51 7.21 -22.78
N ASP A 184 -16.81 6.95 -22.80
CA ASP A 184 -17.78 7.67 -21.97
C ASP A 184 -18.00 6.91 -20.66
N LEU A 185 -17.55 7.50 -19.54
CA LEU A 185 -17.66 6.91 -18.20
C LEU A 185 -18.98 7.27 -17.51
N SER A 186 -19.95 7.77 -18.27
CA SER A 186 -21.28 8.07 -17.77
C SER A 186 -21.90 6.85 -17.08
N ASN A 187 -22.41 7.07 -15.87
CA ASN A 187 -23.04 6.08 -15.00
C ASN A 187 -22.09 5.06 -14.34
N LEU A 188 -20.78 5.30 -14.33
CA LEU A 188 -19.83 4.50 -13.54
C LEU A 188 -19.53 5.18 -12.20
N ASN A 189 -19.32 4.38 -11.14
CA ASN A 189 -18.88 4.90 -9.84
C ASN A 189 -17.38 4.77 -9.65
N GLN A 190 -16.78 3.71 -10.19
CA GLN A 190 -15.34 3.51 -10.19
C GLN A 190 -14.91 2.98 -11.56
N PHE A 191 -13.75 3.43 -12.03
CA PHE A 191 -13.18 3.00 -13.30
C PHE A 191 -11.67 2.81 -13.21
N GLU A 192 -11.18 1.71 -13.78
CA GLU A 192 -9.77 1.42 -13.99
C GLU A 192 -9.51 1.07 -15.45
N PHE A 193 -8.54 1.73 -16.07
CA PHE A 193 -8.06 1.40 -17.41
C PHE A 193 -6.67 0.77 -17.33
N ARG A 194 -6.55 -0.48 -17.78
CA ARG A 194 -5.27 -1.20 -17.91
C ARG A 194 -4.90 -1.29 -19.38
N HIS A 195 -3.71 -0.80 -19.71
CA HIS A 195 -3.27 -0.72 -21.09
C HIS A 195 -1.86 -1.27 -21.24
N TYR A 196 -1.69 -2.17 -22.20
CA TYR A 196 -0.49 -3.00 -22.32
C TYR A 196 0.31 -2.72 -23.60
N THR A 197 -0.36 -2.31 -24.68
CA THR A 197 0.29 -2.11 -25.98
C THR A 197 0.81 -0.68 -26.15
N PRO A 198 1.94 -0.45 -26.82
CA PRO A 198 2.36 0.91 -27.16
C PRO A 198 1.34 1.65 -28.05
N THR A 199 1.09 2.93 -27.78
CA THR A 199 0.29 3.80 -28.66
C THR A 199 0.79 5.24 -28.66
N TYR A 200 0.62 5.92 -29.80
CA TYR A 200 0.81 7.36 -29.96
C TYR A 200 -0.52 8.11 -30.09
N ARG A 201 -1.65 7.40 -29.94
CA ARG A 201 -2.98 7.97 -30.08
C ARG A 201 -3.46 8.57 -28.77
N LEU A 202 -4.40 9.50 -28.89
CA LEU A 202 -5.07 10.09 -27.75
C LEU A 202 -6.11 9.11 -27.20
N VAL A 203 -6.10 8.91 -25.89
CA VAL A 203 -7.20 8.29 -25.16
C VAL A 203 -7.93 9.37 -24.37
N GLU A 204 -9.20 9.59 -24.73
CA GLU A 204 -10.09 10.55 -24.10
C GLU A 204 -11.11 9.82 -23.22
N PHE A 205 -11.20 10.23 -21.96
CA PHE A 205 -12.25 9.79 -21.06
C PHE A 205 -13.21 10.95 -20.81
N LYS A 206 -14.50 10.75 -21.10
CA LYS A 206 -15.57 11.66 -20.69
C LYS A 206 -16.00 11.26 -19.30
N VAL A 207 -15.55 12.03 -18.32
CA VAL A 207 -15.85 11.78 -16.91
C VAL A 207 -17.22 12.40 -16.59
N ASN A 208 -17.88 11.92 -15.55
CA ASN A 208 -19.16 12.48 -15.12
C ASN A 208 -19.17 12.73 -13.60
N GLU A 209 -20.29 13.24 -13.11
CA GLU A 209 -20.49 13.53 -11.70
C GLU A 209 -20.60 12.27 -10.81
N ASN A 210 -20.91 11.08 -11.32
CA ASN A 210 -21.08 9.88 -10.49
C ASN A 210 -19.77 9.19 -10.14
N LEU A 211 -18.70 9.47 -10.91
CA LEU A 211 -17.41 8.83 -10.74
C LEU A 211 -16.73 9.29 -9.44
N GLN A 212 -16.41 8.34 -8.56
CA GLN A 212 -15.74 8.58 -7.28
C GLN A 212 -14.26 8.20 -7.32
N LYS A 213 -13.91 7.16 -8.10
CA LYS A 213 -12.54 6.65 -8.24
C LYS A 213 -12.16 6.49 -9.69
N PHE A 214 -10.97 6.96 -10.04
CA PHE A 214 -10.42 6.86 -11.38
C PHE A 214 -8.99 6.34 -11.34
N HIS A 215 -8.70 5.26 -12.06
CA HIS A 215 -7.39 4.64 -12.09
C HIS A 215 -6.94 4.41 -13.54
N ILE A 216 -5.72 4.81 -13.86
CA ILE A 216 -5.03 4.43 -15.09
C ILE A 216 -3.80 3.62 -14.72
N ASN A 217 -3.64 2.45 -15.33
CA ASN A 217 -2.47 1.60 -15.22
C ASN A 217 -1.94 1.29 -16.62
N ASN A 218 -1.01 2.12 -17.09
CA ASN A 218 -0.32 1.96 -18.35
C ASN A 218 0.94 1.11 -18.13
N ILE A 219 0.92 -0.14 -18.56
CA ILE A 219 2.06 -1.07 -18.45
C ILE A 219 2.94 -1.01 -19.70
N SER A 220 2.45 -0.39 -20.78
CA SER A 220 3.23 -0.14 -21.99
C SER A 220 4.51 0.67 -21.71
N MET A 221 5.55 0.37 -22.48
CA MET A 221 6.83 1.10 -22.47
C MET A 221 6.69 2.54 -22.96
N LEU A 222 5.69 2.84 -23.81
CA LEU A 222 5.44 4.19 -24.30
C LEU A 222 4.46 4.97 -23.41
N PRO A 223 4.70 6.27 -23.20
CA PRO A 223 3.79 7.15 -22.47
C PRO A 223 2.41 7.23 -23.11
N LEU A 224 1.35 7.07 -22.30
CA LEU A 224 -0.03 7.21 -22.76
C LEU A 224 -0.41 8.70 -22.84
N THR A 225 -0.99 9.12 -23.96
CA THR A 225 -1.54 10.47 -24.12
C THR A 225 -2.99 10.46 -23.68
N LEU A 226 -3.28 11.18 -22.58
CA LEU A 226 -4.59 11.21 -21.94
C LEU A 226 -5.26 12.58 -22.07
N LYS A 227 -6.58 12.57 -22.26
CA LYS A 227 -7.44 13.74 -22.11
C LYS A 227 -8.64 13.36 -21.25
N LEU A 228 -8.88 14.14 -20.21
CA LEU A 228 -10.04 13.97 -19.32
C LEU A 228 -10.97 15.15 -19.58
N THR A 229 -12.21 14.85 -20.00
CA THR A 229 -13.23 15.88 -20.27
C THR A 229 -14.35 15.81 -19.24
N SER A 230 -15.04 16.94 -19.05
CA SER A 230 -16.13 17.20 -18.05
C SER A 230 -15.65 17.55 -16.63
N ILE A 231 -16.62 17.90 -15.75
CA ILE A 231 -16.38 18.35 -14.36
C ILE A 231 -16.60 17.16 -13.39
N PRO A 232 -15.52 16.60 -12.81
CA PRO A 232 -15.59 15.42 -11.94
C PRO A 232 -15.84 15.80 -10.46
N ILE A 233 -17.00 16.36 -10.15
CA ILE A 233 -17.24 16.95 -8.81
C ILE A 233 -17.10 15.92 -7.67
N ASN A 234 -17.48 14.66 -7.88
CA ASN A 234 -17.48 13.63 -6.83
C ASN A 234 -16.24 12.74 -6.78
N ILE A 235 -15.22 13.01 -7.60
CA ILE A 235 -13.97 12.24 -7.53
C ILE A 235 -13.28 12.51 -6.20
N THR A 236 -13.00 11.41 -5.49
CA THR A 236 -12.28 11.40 -4.22
C THR A 236 -10.91 10.73 -4.33
N GLN A 237 -10.72 9.84 -5.32
CA GLN A 237 -9.47 9.11 -5.49
C GLN A 237 -9.05 9.05 -6.96
N VAL A 238 -7.79 9.39 -7.22
CA VAL A 238 -7.18 9.31 -8.55
C VAL A 238 -5.86 8.58 -8.46
N PHE A 239 -5.66 7.58 -9.32
CA PHE A 239 -4.43 6.80 -9.41
C PHE A 239 -3.94 6.78 -10.85
N PHE A 240 -2.70 7.17 -11.07
CA PHE A 240 -2.02 7.05 -12.35
C PHE A 240 -0.77 6.21 -12.12
N LYS A 241 -0.66 5.07 -12.80
CA LYS A 241 0.49 4.18 -12.74
C LYS A 241 1.01 3.94 -14.15
N GLY A 242 2.30 4.16 -14.33
CA GLY A 242 2.97 4.00 -15.61
C GLY A 242 3.15 5.30 -16.38
N PRO A 243 3.78 5.22 -17.56
CA PRO A 243 4.23 6.40 -18.28
C PRO A 243 3.07 7.16 -18.93
N ILE A 244 3.05 8.49 -18.80
CA ILE A 244 2.00 9.39 -19.30
C ILE A 244 2.65 10.62 -19.92
N ALA A 245 2.24 11.00 -21.14
CA ALA A 245 2.91 12.04 -21.94
C ALA A 245 2.51 13.48 -21.56
N ASN A 246 1.25 13.71 -21.15
CA ASN A 246 0.65 15.04 -21.03
C ASN A 246 0.12 15.33 -19.62
N LEU A 247 1.04 15.61 -18.69
CA LEU A 247 0.69 15.93 -17.30
C LEU A 247 -0.16 17.20 -17.16
N ILE A 248 -0.04 18.15 -18.11
CA ILE A 248 -0.84 19.39 -18.12
C ILE A 248 -2.34 19.09 -18.08
N TYR A 249 -2.83 18.19 -18.95
CA TYR A 249 -4.24 17.80 -18.94
C TYR A 249 -4.66 17.09 -17.65
N ILE A 250 -3.73 16.38 -17.01
CA ILE A 250 -3.99 15.75 -15.72
C ILE A 250 -4.18 16.82 -14.66
N GLY A 251 -3.28 17.78 -14.52
CA GLY A 251 -3.44 18.77 -13.45
C GLY A 251 -4.60 19.75 -13.71
N ASP A 252 -4.92 20.07 -14.98
CA ASP A 252 -6.17 20.78 -15.34
C ASP A 252 -7.43 20.02 -14.91
N PHE A 253 -7.38 18.69 -14.92
CA PHE A 253 -8.45 17.83 -14.41
C PHE A 253 -8.45 17.77 -12.88
N LEU A 254 -7.28 17.64 -12.25
CA LEU A 254 -7.16 17.56 -10.79
C LEU A 254 -7.67 18.84 -10.10
N THR A 255 -7.38 20.03 -10.67
CA THR A 255 -7.88 21.31 -10.14
C THR A 255 -9.41 21.43 -10.21
N LYS A 256 -10.07 20.63 -11.05
CA LYS A 256 -11.53 20.53 -11.16
C LYS A 256 -12.14 19.42 -10.27
N CYS A 257 -11.33 18.75 -9.45
CA CYS A 257 -11.77 17.72 -8.51
C CYS A 257 -11.82 18.28 -7.07
N PRO A 258 -12.85 19.07 -6.67
CA PRO A 258 -12.89 19.74 -5.36
C PRO A 258 -12.96 18.78 -4.17
N ASN A 259 -13.31 17.50 -4.41
CA ASN A 259 -13.44 16.45 -3.41
C ASN A 259 -12.28 15.47 -3.37
N LEU A 260 -11.20 15.71 -4.13
CA LEU A 260 -10.05 14.81 -4.20
C LEU A 260 -9.36 14.69 -2.82
N GLN A 261 -9.30 13.48 -2.30
CA GLN A 261 -8.70 13.15 -0.99
C GLN A 261 -7.43 12.30 -1.14
N THR A 262 -7.35 11.49 -2.19
CA THR A 262 -6.25 10.56 -2.45
C THR A 262 -5.76 10.72 -3.88
N LEU A 263 -4.46 10.97 -4.03
CA LEU A 263 -3.82 11.06 -5.35
C LEU A 263 -2.54 10.22 -5.35
N SER A 264 -2.46 9.27 -6.27
CA SER A 264 -1.21 8.60 -6.62
C SER A 264 -0.85 8.92 -8.06
N ILE A 265 0.36 9.40 -8.30
CA ILE A 265 0.93 9.51 -9.64
C ILE A 265 2.26 8.77 -9.57
N CYS A 266 2.38 7.63 -10.23
CA CYS A 266 3.53 6.76 -10.20
C CYS A 266 4.05 6.47 -11.60
N LYS A 267 5.37 6.55 -11.81
CA LYS A 267 6.02 6.26 -13.11
C LYS A 267 5.54 7.14 -14.28
N ALA A 268 5.03 8.35 -14.01
CA ALA A 268 4.48 9.27 -15.01
C ALA A 268 5.50 10.29 -15.57
N TYR A 269 6.81 10.03 -15.48
CA TYR A 269 7.90 10.88 -16.00
C TYR A 269 7.78 12.39 -15.63
N MET A 270 7.76 12.71 -14.34
CA MET A 270 7.65 14.11 -13.85
C MET A 270 8.99 14.86 -13.80
N ASN A 271 9.77 14.85 -14.88
CA ASN A 271 11.08 15.51 -14.91
C ASN A 271 10.93 17.02 -14.66
N LYS A 272 11.42 17.52 -13.53
CA LYS A 272 11.17 18.87 -12.98
C LYS A 272 9.79 18.99 -12.31
N PHE A 273 9.77 18.72 -11.00
CA PHE A 273 8.57 18.72 -10.17
C PHE A 273 7.83 20.06 -10.17
N GLN A 274 8.59 21.15 -9.99
CA GLN A 274 8.05 22.51 -9.91
C GLN A 274 7.38 22.91 -11.22
N ASP A 275 8.09 22.71 -12.34
CA ASP A 275 7.61 23.06 -13.69
C ASP A 275 6.39 22.26 -14.11
N ASN A 276 6.29 21.00 -13.67
CA ASN A 276 5.19 20.13 -14.02
C ASN A 276 4.12 20.16 -12.93
N PHE A 277 4.26 19.36 -11.87
CA PHE A 277 3.17 19.11 -10.94
C PHE A 277 2.71 20.36 -10.19
N ILE A 278 3.65 21.11 -9.59
CA ILE A 278 3.31 22.26 -8.75
C ILE A 278 2.69 23.38 -9.56
N ASN A 279 3.31 23.78 -10.68
CA ASN A 279 2.75 24.83 -11.54
C ASN A 279 1.35 24.50 -12.04
N ILE A 280 1.06 23.23 -12.33
CA ILE A 280 -0.28 22.86 -12.79
C ILE A 280 -1.31 22.95 -11.66
N ILE A 281 -0.98 22.55 -10.42
CA ILE A 281 -1.95 22.62 -9.31
C ILE A 281 -1.98 24.00 -8.62
N SER A 282 -0.95 24.84 -8.80
CA SER A 282 -0.76 26.11 -8.09
C SER A 282 -1.96 27.07 -8.11
N PRO A 283 -2.68 27.25 -9.24
CA PRO A 283 -3.79 28.22 -9.30
C PRO A 283 -4.91 27.98 -8.28
N MET A 284 -5.14 26.74 -7.84
CA MET A 284 -6.24 26.39 -6.94
C MET A 284 -5.84 25.48 -5.77
N GLY A 285 -4.64 24.90 -5.81
CA GLY A 285 -4.23 23.84 -4.89
C GLY A 285 -5.11 22.59 -4.99
N LEU A 286 -4.97 21.69 -4.02
CA LEU A 286 -5.85 20.53 -3.82
C LEU A 286 -6.31 20.53 -2.36
N PRO A 287 -7.33 21.34 -2.01
CA PRO A 287 -7.60 21.71 -0.62
C PRO A 287 -8.07 20.54 0.25
N LYS A 288 -8.69 19.50 -0.31
CA LYS A 288 -9.14 18.31 0.45
C LYS A 288 -8.17 17.13 0.39
N LEU A 289 -7.04 17.28 -0.32
CA LEU A 289 -6.08 16.19 -0.49
C LEU A 289 -5.44 15.87 0.86
N SER A 290 -5.57 14.61 1.28
CA SER A 290 -5.07 14.11 2.55
C SER A 290 -3.93 13.10 2.37
N TRP A 291 -3.87 12.45 1.21
CA TRP A 291 -2.86 11.46 0.87
C TRP A 291 -2.34 11.71 -0.53
N LEU A 292 -1.02 11.86 -0.64
CA LEU A 292 -0.31 12.09 -1.89
C LEU A 292 0.86 11.12 -2.01
N ASP A 293 0.83 10.31 -3.06
CA ASP A 293 1.92 9.42 -3.43
C ASP A 293 2.44 9.77 -4.80
N LEU A 294 3.71 10.13 -4.85
CA LEU A 294 4.41 10.43 -6.08
C LEU A 294 5.62 9.51 -6.31
N SER A 295 5.53 8.27 -5.82
CA SER A 295 6.60 7.28 -5.92
C SER A 295 6.98 6.94 -7.36
N ASN A 296 8.22 6.56 -7.58
CA ASN A 296 8.75 6.07 -8.85
C ASN A 296 8.64 7.06 -10.03
N ASN A 297 8.56 8.38 -9.78
CA ASN A 297 8.67 9.39 -10.85
C ASN A 297 10.06 9.99 -10.92
N GLU A 298 10.49 10.39 -12.11
CA GLU A 298 11.78 11.07 -12.23
C GLU A 298 11.65 12.51 -11.74
N PHE A 299 12.20 12.84 -10.58
CA PHE A 299 12.22 14.21 -10.09
C PHE A 299 13.60 14.83 -10.22
N GLY A 300 13.64 16.10 -10.60
CA GLY A 300 14.76 16.98 -10.28
C GLY A 300 14.71 17.39 -8.80
N ASN A 301 15.55 18.34 -8.38
CA ASN A 301 15.53 18.86 -7.02
C ASN A 301 14.13 19.39 -6.63
N ILE A 302 13.81 19.29 -5.34
CA ILE A 302 12.61 19.87 -4.73
C ILE A 302 13.09 20.84 -3.65
N GLU A 303 13.04 22.13 -3.94
CA GLU A 303 13.58 23.19 -3.09
C GLU A 303 12.61 24.39 -3.07
N ASP A 304 12.56 25.13 -1.97
CA ASP A 304 11.83 26.41 -1.88
C ASP A 304 10.32 26.32 -2.22
N ILE A 305 9.61 25.37 -1.61
CA ILE A 305 8.17 25.13 -1.88
C ILE A 305 7.34 25.26 -0.60
N ASP A 306 6.26 26.04 -0.65
CA ASP A 306 5.21 26.04 0.37
C ASP A 306 4.07 25.08 -0.01
N LEU A 307 4.14 23.84 0.45
CA LEU A 307 3.08 22.84 0.29
C LEU A 307 1.90 23.10 1.25
N SER A 308 2.07 23.92 2.28
CA SER A 308 1.00 24.20 3.26
C SER A 308 -0.13 25.02 2.65
N THR A 309 0.16 25.85 1.65
CA THR A 309 -0.84 26.63 0.90
C THR A 309 -1.51 25.80 -0.19
N LEU A 310 -0.73 24.98 -0.90
CA LEU A 310 -1.20 24.16 -2.01
C LEU A 310 -2.02 22.95 -1.53
N LEU A 311 -1.61 22.31 -0.44
CA LEU A 311 -2.15 21.04 0.06
C LEU A 311 -2.46 21.14 1.57
N PRO A 312 -3.34 22.06 2.02
CA PRO A 312 -3.49 22.41 3.44
C PRO A 312 -3.94 21.26 4.35
N ASN A 313 -4.59 20.22 3.80
CA ASN A 313 -5.09 19.06 4.54
C ASN A 313 -4.23 17.80 4.38
N LEU A 314 -3.03 17.92 3.80
CA LEU A 314 -2.17 16.77 3.53
C LEU A 314 -1.68 16.12 4.83
N SER A 315 -2.06 14.87 5.03
CA SER A 315 -1.67 14.07 6.20
C SER A 315 -0.55 13.07 5.91
N SER A 316 -0.39 12.65 4.66
CA SER A 316 0.60 11.67 4.22
C SER A 316 1.21 12.08 2.89
N PHE A 317 2.53 12.15 2.84
CA PHE A 317 3.30 12.44 1.63
C PHE A 317 4.33 11.35 1.37
N ILE A 318 4.28 10.73 0.19
CA ILE A 318 5.09 9.56 -0.16
C ILE A 318 5.86 9.82 -1.45
N MET A 319 7.16 9.59 -1.39
CA MET A 319 8.06 9.51 -2.55
C MET A 319 9.05 8.37 -2.35
N LYS A 320 8.72 7.20 -2.88
CA LYS A 320 9.58 6.00 -2.84
C LYS A 320 10.12 5.64 -4.22
N PHE A 321 11.35 5.16 -4.27
CA PHE A 321 12.02 4.74 -5.50
C PHE A 321 12.38 3.26 -5.43
N GLU A 322 12.06 2.53 -6.50
CA GLU A 322 12.43 1.11 -6.64
C GLU A 322 13.82 0.93 -7.27
N GLN A 323 14.37 1.97 -7.91
CA GLN A 323 15.67 1.91 -8.59
C GLN A 323 16.56 3.07 -8.13
N LEU A 324 17.76 2.70 -7.67
CA LEU A 324 18.82 3.61 -7.26
C LEU A 324 19.15 4.59 -8.39
N LYS A 325 18.80 5.85 -8.21
CA LYS A 325 19.32 6.94 -9.06
C LYS A 325 20.59 7.49 -8.46
N THR A 326 21.68 7.46 -9.23
CA THR A 326 23.05 7.82 -8.77
C THR A 326 23.30 9.32 -8.70
N HIS A 327 22.26 10.16 -8.84
CA HIS A 327 22.41 11.61 -8.84
C HIS A 327 22.00 12.19 -7.48
N LYS A 328 22.76 13.20 -7.02
CA LYS A 328 22.44 13.95 -5.80
C LYS A 328 21.08 14.63 -5.98
N PHE A 329 20.14 14.35 -5.08
CA PHE A 329 18.82 14.97 -5.04
C PHE A 329 18.78 15.93 -3.86
N LYS A 330 18.44 17.20 -4.12
CA LYS A 330 18.25 18.18 -3.05
C LYS A 330 16.78 18.23 -2.66
N PHE A 331 16.55 18.20 -1.34
CA PHE A 331 15.26 18.27 -0.69
C PHE A 331 15.36 19.20 0.52
N ASN A 332 15.13 20.50 0.32
CA ASN A 332 15.32 21.52 1.37
C ASN A 332 14.32 22.67 1.22
N ASN A 333 14.18 23.49 2.27
CA ASN A 333 13.33 24.68 2.26
C ASN A 333 11.88 24.37 1.85
N ILE A 334 11.29 23.34 2.46
CA ILE A 334 9.92 22.89 2.18
C ILE A 334 9.06 23.16 3.41
N LYS A 335 7.95 23.87 3.21
CA LYS A 335 6.96 24.09 4.25
C LYS A 335 5.76 23.18 4.04
N PHE A 336 5.60 22.21 4.92
CA PHE A 336 4.47 21.28 4.93
C PHE A 336 3.29 21.85 5.71
N PRO A 337 2.05 21.37 5.47
CA PRO A 337 0.93 21.71 6.33
C PRO A 337 1.08 21.07 7.71
N LYS A 338 0.49 21.73 8.72
CA LYS A 338 0.44 21.21 10.10
C LYS A 338 -0.32 19.90 10.23
N THR A 339 -1.08 19.49 9.22
CA THR A 339 -1.82 18.23 9.19
C THR A 339 -0.94 17.02 8.87
N LEU A 340 0.32 17.23 8.44
CA LEU A 340 1.21 16.14 8.05
C LEU A 340 1.60 15.27 9.25
N THR A 341 1.31 13.97 9.14
CA THR A 341 1.61 12.94 10.16
C THR A 341 2.55 11.86 9.64
N SER A 342 2.65 11.68 8.32
CA SER A 342 3.54 10.70 7.68
C SER A 342 4.30 11.30 6.51
N LEU A 343 5.62 11.13 6.52
CA LEU A 343 6.53 11.57 5.46
C LEU A 343 7.46 10.42 5.07
N ILE A 344 7.38 9.98 3.82
CA ILE A 344 8.17 8.86 3.29
C ILE A 344 9.02 9.35 2.11
N LEU A 345 10.33 9.35 2.29
CA LEU A 345 11.32 9.78 1.30
C LEU A 345 12.41 8.70 1.15
N HIS A 346 12.05 7.62 0.47
CA HIS A 346 12.89 6.43 0.33
C HIS A 346 13.67 6.43 -0.97
N ASP A 347 14.95 6.05 -0.90
CA ASP A 347 15.86 5.86 -2.05
C ASP A 347 15.95 7.08 -2.99
N LYS A 348 16.24 8.23 -2.40
CA LYS A 348 16.33 9.50 -3.12
C LYS A 348 17.73 10.04 -3.30
N GLY A 349 18.73 9.45 -2.64
CA GLY A 349 20.04 10.08 -2.57
C GLY A 349 20.00 11.44 -1.86
N ILE A 350 19.06 11.62 -0.91
CA ILE A 350 19.00 12.81 -0.07
C ILE A 350 20.26 12.86 0.78
N CYS A 351 21.08 13.89 0.55
CA CYS A 351 22.29 14.13 1.34
C CYS A 351 22.13 15.23 2.39
N LYS A 352 21.11 16.08 2.23
CA LYS A 352 20.73 17.14 3.16
C LYS A 352 19.24 17.09 3.44
N PHE A 353 18.86 17.17 4.70
CA PHE A 353 17.46 17.32 5.12
C PHE A 353 17.42 18.51 6.08
N THR A 354 17.21 19.71 5.53
CA THR A 354 17.29 20.98 6.24
C THR A 354 16.22 21.94 5.73
N GLY A 355 15.85 22.95 6.53
CA GLY A 355 14.83 23.93 6.14
C GLY A 355 13.44 23.33 5.97
N ILE A 356 13.11 22.27 6.70
CA ILE A 356 11.79 21.65 6.66
C ILE A 356 10.90 22.25 7.74
N GLU A 357 9.78 22.85 7.36
CA GLU A 357 8.84 23.52 8.27
C GLU A 357 7.47 22.85 8.29
N GLY A 358 6.67 23.17 9.31
CA GLY A 358 5.25 22.79 9.39
C GLY A 358 4.96 21.35 9.82
N ILE A 359 5.98 20.53 10.04
CA ILE A 359 5.86 19.11 10.42
C ILE A 359 5.73 18.86 11.94
N LYS A 360 5.04 19.76 12.66
CA LYS A 360 4.90 19.72 14.13
C LYS A 360 4.30 18.40 14.66
N TYR A 361 3.38 17.79 13.92
CA TYR A 361 2.65 16.59 14.33
C TYR A 361 3.09 15.33 13.57
N LEU A 362 4.30 15.34 13.00
CA LEU A 362 4.85 14.21 12.28
C LEU A 362 5.06 13.03 13.23
N LYS A 363 4.43 11.89 12.92
CA LYS A 363 4.54 10.64 13.71
C LYS A 363 5.43 9.62 13.03
N PHE A 364 5.43 9.60 11.70
CA PHE A 364 6.19 8.65 10.89
C PHE A 364 7.11 9.40 9.93
N LEU A 365 8.41 9.10 10.01
CA LEU A 365 9.42 9.63 9.11
C LEU A 365 10.27 8.47 8.56
N ASP A 366 10.21 8.25 7.26
CA ASP A 366 11.06 7.28 6.57
C ASP A 366 12.02 7.98 5.62
N LEU A 367 13.32 7.82 5.90
CA LEU A 367 14.44 8.33 5.12
C LEU A 367 15.39 7.18 4.75
N SER A 368 14.89 5.95 4.67
CA SER A 368 15.69 4.79 4.34
C SER A 368 16.29 4.88 2.92
N TYR A 369 17.43 4.21 2.72
CA TYR A 369 18.18 4.19 1.46
C TYR A 369 18.65 5.57 0.96
N ASN A 370 19.03 6.49 1.86
CA ASN A 370 19.61 7.78 1.49
C ASN A 370 21.11 7.87 1.87
N TYR A 371 21.67 9.07 1.78
CA TYR A 371 23.05 9.36 2.18
C TYR A 371 23.14 10.65 3.01
N PRO A 372 22.37 10.77 4.12
CA PRO A 372 22.27 12.00 4.90
C PRO A 372 23.64 12.33 5.52
N GLN A 373 24.32 13.32 4.95
CA GLN A 373 25.55 13.89 5.52
C GLN A 373 25.22 15.09 6.40
N ASP A 374 24.18 15.84 6.02
CA ASP A 374 23.75 17.05 6.69
C ASP A 374 22.27 16.92 7.10
N PHE A 375 22.05 16.07 8.09
CA PHE A 375 20.73 15.75 8.60
C PHE A 375 20.38 16.67 9.77
N GLN A 376 19.33 17.46 9.63
CA GLN A 376 18.81 18.26 10.73
C GLN A 376 17.34 17.92 10.91
N ILE A 377 16.98 17.42 12.09
CA ILE A 377 15.58 17.33 12.44
C ILE A 377 15.16 18.70 12.99
N PRO A 378 14.15 19.36 12.40
CA PRO A 378 13.71 20.67 12.89
C PRO A 378 13.33 20.61 14.37
N ASP A 379 13.76 21.61 15.16
CA ASP A 379 13.48 21.69 16.60
C ASP A 379 11.99 21.69 16.93
N ALA A 380 11.17 22.10 15.97
CA ALA A 380 9.71 22.09 16.05
C ALA A 380 9.09 20.69 16.15
N ILE A 381 9.83 19.63 15.79
CA ILE A 381 9.37 18.25 16.01
C ILE A 381 9.79 17.82 17.41
N GLU A 382 8.82 17.78 18.32
CA GLU A 382 9.11 17.38 19.70
C GLU A 382 9.34 15.88 19.83
N TYR A 383 8.63 15.08 19.02
CA TYR A 383 8.60 13.63 19.13
C TYR A 383 8.16 12.97 17.81
N ILE A 384 8.80 11.86 17.45
CA ILE A 384 8.42 10.98 16.33
C ILE A 384 8.13 9.59 16.89
N GLN A 385 7.02 8.98 16.49
CA GLN A 385 6.72 7.61 16.90
C GLN A 385 7.68 6.63 16.23
N THR A 386 7.81 6.71 14.90
CA THR A 386 8.64 5.81 14.12
C THR A 386 9.57 6.59 13.19
N LEU A 387 10.87 6.36 13.34
CA LEU A 387 11.92 6.91 12.49
C LEU A 387 12.67 5.78 11.79
N ASN A 388 12.56 5.74 10.47
CA ASN A 388 13.28 4.77 9.65
C ASN A 388 14.48 5.40 8.95
N LEU A 389 15.67 5.01 9.37
CA LEU A 389 16.97 5.41 8.80
C LEU A 389 17.72 4.21 8.20
N SER A 390 17.02 3.12 7.90
CA SER A 390 17.64 1.91 7.38
C SER A 390 18.39 2.14 6.07
N TYR A 391 19.49 1.41 5.87
CA TYR A 391 20.34 1.45 4.69
C TYR A 391 21.03 2.80 4.41
N ASN A 392 21.10 3.67 5.42
CA ASN A 392 21.95 4.87 5.40
C ASN A 392 23.35 4.52 5.93
N ARG A 393 24.24 4.04 5.06
CA ARG A 393 25.55 3.40 5.41
C ARG A 393 26.52 4.22 6.29
N THR A 394 26.29 5.51 6.44
CA THR A 394 27.17 6.42 7.19
C THR A 394 26.46 7.15 8.32
N ILE A 395 25.20 6.82 8.63
CA ILE A 395 24.39 7.65 9.55
C ILE A 395 25.04 7.75 10.94
N LEU A 396 25.33 6.63 11.60
CA LEU A 396 25.96 6.67 12.94
C LEU A 396 27.41 7.14 12.88
N SER A 397 28.17 6.71 11.86
CA SER A 397 29.56 7.15 11.76
C SER A 397 29.70 8.65 11.50
N SER A 398 28.73 9.26 10.83
CA SER A 398 28.68 10.71 10.62
C SER A 398 28.41 11.49 11.91
N ILE A 399 27.67 10.90 12.86
CA ILE A 399 27.32 11.58 14.12
C ILE A 399 28.59 11.92 14.90
N TYR A 400 29.44 10.95 15.21
CA TYR A 400 30.65 11.23 15.99
C TYR A 400 31.74 11.92 15.14
N ARG A 401 31.85 11.60 13.84
CA ARG A 401 32.86 12.23 12.96
C ARG A 401 32.63 13.72 12.74
N PHE A 402 31.38 14.15 12.72
CA PHE A 402 31.01 15.56 12.53
C PHE A 402 30.42 16.21 13.78
N ASN A 403 30.57 15.57 14.95
CA ASN A 403 30.08 16.05 16.24
C ASN A 403 28.59 16.47 16.22
N ARG A 404 27.74 15.66 15.59
CA ARG A 404 26.29 15.91 15.41
C ARG A 404 25.47 15.36 16.57
N ARG A 405 25.79 15.83 17.78
CA ARG A 405 25.11 15.42 19.01
C ARG A 405 23.62 15.77 19.03
N ASP A 406 23.22 16.77 18.25
CA ASP A 406 21.82 17.12 18.02
C ASP A 406 21.03 15.95 17.43
N ILE A 407 21.60 15.26 16.42
CA ILE A 407 20.97 14.10 15.78
C ILE A 407 20.89 12.94 16.76
N SER A 408 21.98 12.59 17.45
CA SER A 408 21.96 11.49 18.42
C SER A 408 20.96 11.77 19.54
N ASN A 409 20.94 12.99 20.06
CA ASN A 409 19.97 13.40 21.08
C ASN A 409 18.53 13.23 20.57
N TYR A 410 18.28 13.56 19.32
CA TYR A 410 16.96 13.36 18.76
C TYR A 410 16.59 11.88 18.67
N ILE A 411 17.39 11.07 17.97
CA ILE A 411 17.02 9.69 17.64
C ILE A 411 16.95 8.78 18.87
N PHE A 412 17.68 9.09 19.95
CA PHE A 412 17.67 8.29 21.19
C PHE A 412 16.72 8.81 22.26
N PHE A 413 16.30 10.09 22.25
CA PHE A 413 15.44 10.64 23.31
C PHE A 413 14.07 11.13 22.82
N ARG A 414 13.86 11.27 21.51
CA ARG A 414 12.61 11.80 20.92
C ARG A 414 11.94 10.84 19.93
N VAL A 415 12.37 9.58 19.92
CA VAL A 415 11.84 8.54 19.06
C VAL A 415 11.38 7.34 19.89
N THR A 416 10.32 6.67 19.47
CA THR A 416 9.87 5.41 20.10
C THR A 416 10.29 4.15 19.35
N GLU A 417 10.32 4.22 18.03
CA GLU A 417 10.77 3.13 17.16
C GLU A 417 11.85 3.64 16.20
N LEU A 418 13.06 3.12 16.35
CA LEU A 418 14.21 3.51 15.53
C LEU A 418 14.69 2.32 14.69
N HIS A 419 14.66 2.50 13.36
CA HIS A 419 15.17 1.50 12.42
C HIS A 419 16.49 1.95 11.81
N LEU A 420 17.52 1.13 12.02
CA LEU A 420 18.89 1.31 11.56
C LEU A 420 19.40 0.03 10.85
N GLN A 421 18.50 -0.71 10.23
CA GLN A 421 18.83 -1.92 9.49
C GLN A 421 19.81 -1.59 8.35
N GLY A 422 20.87 -2.38 8.15
CA GLY A 422 21.70 -2.22 6.94
C GLY A 422 22.59 -0.95 6.92
N CYS A 423 22.77 -0.29 8.05
CA CYS A 423 23.49 0.99 8.17
C CYS A 423 25.02 0.86 8.27
N ASN A 424 25.58 -0.35 8.15
CA ASN A 424 27.01 -0.62 8.28
C ASN A 424 27.59 -0.24 9.67
N ILE A 425 26.76 -0.35 10.71
CA ILE A 425 27.13 -0.01 12.09
C ILE A 425 28.11 -1.05 12.65
N THR A 426 29.17 -0.57 13.27
CA THR A 426 30.22 -1.34 13.95
C THR A 426 30.17 -1.11 15.46
N ASN A 427 30.92 -1.92 16.21
CA ASN A 427 31.11 -1.72 17.64
C ASN A 427 31.74 -0.36 17.98
N GLU A 428 32.69 0.08 17.17
CA GLU A 428 33.36 1.36 17.34
C GLU A 428 32.39 2.54 17.24
N ASP A 429 31.44 2.48 16.30
CA ASP A 429 30.42 3.53 16.14
C ASP A 429 29.58 3.69 17.40
N LEU A 430 29.20 2.58 18.05
CA LEU A 430 28.41 2.61 19.30
C LEU A 430 29.24 3.05 20.51
N GLU A 431 30.53 2.69 20.55
CA GLU A 431 31.45 3.11 21.62
C GLU A 431 31.76 4.61 21.57
N HIS A 432 31.99 5.17 20.38
CA HIS A 432 32.15 6.61 20.18
C HIS A 432 30.88 7.37 20.57
N LEU A 433 29.72 6.86 20.15
CA LEU A 433 28.45 7.44 20.50
C LEU A 433 28.28 7.49 22.03
N GLU A 434 28.59 6.41 22.74
CA GLU A 434 28.51 6.38 24.21
C GLU A 434 29.50 7.34 24.88
N ALA A 435 30.72 7.47 24.35
CA ALA A 435 31.74 8.37 24.90
C ALA A 435 31.25 9.83 24.95
N ASP A 436 30.38 10.24 24.02
CA ASP A 436 29.76 11.57 24.02
C ASP A 436 28.83 11.82 25.23
N TYR A 437 28.31 10.77 25.87
CA TYR A 437 27.34 10.85 26.97
C TYR A 437 27.93 10.52 28.34
N GLN A 438 29.16 9.99 28.41
CA GLN A 438 29.75 9.48 29.67
C GLN A 438 29.86 10.55 30.78
N HIS A 439 30.04 11.82 30.42
CA HIS A 439 30.21 12.93 31.36
C HIS A 439 28.92 13.68 31.68
N ILE A 440 27.80 13.36 31.01
CA ILE A 440 26.54 14.07 31.22
C ILE A 440 25.91 13.57 32.51
N GLN A 441 25.79 14.41 33.54
CA GLN A 441 25.29 14.00 34.86
C GLN A 441 23.87 13.42 34.80
N HIS A 442 22.96 14.09 34.09
CA HIS A 442 21.57 13.69 33.94
C HIS A 442 21.21 13.57 32.46
N LEU A 443 20.96 12.36 31.99
CA LEU A 443 20.40 12.14 30.65
C LEU A 443 18.90 12.44 30.67
N LYS A 444 18.39 12.88 29.53
CA LYS A 444 16.93 12.99 29.34
C LYS A 444 16.34 11.58 29.32
N ASN A 445 15.09 11.44 29.77
CA ASN A 445 14.38 10.18 29.63
C ASN A 445 14.21 9.86 28.15
N SER A 446 14.53 8.63 27.78
CA SER A 446 14.27 8.12 26.44
C SER A 446 12.86 7.53 26.38
N ASN A 447 12.23 7.63 25.20
CA ASN A 447 10.99 6.92 24.88
C ASN A 447 11.23 5.76 23.90
N LEU A 448 12.50 5.39 23.66
CA LEU A 448 12.87 4.41 22.65
C LEU A 448 12.57 2.99 23.15
N GLU A 449 11.53 2.39 22.59
CA GLU A 449 11.04 1.05 22.96
C GLU A 449 11.48 -0.02 21.94
N ILE A 450 11.61 0.36 20.67
CA ILE A 450 11.97 -0.54 19.57
C ILE A 450 13.25 -0.04 18.91
N LEU A 451 14.27 -0.91 18.86
CA LEU A 451 15.54 -0.63 18.21
C LEU A 451 15.90 -1.75 17.24
N ASP A 452 15.90 -1.44 15.94
CA ASP A 452 16.30 -2.37 14.89
C ASP A 452 17.71 -2.04 14.40
N LEU A 453 18.65 -2.94 14.70
CA LEU A 453 20.06 -2.91 14.31
C LEU A 453 20.39 -4.12 13.41
N SER A 454 19.40 -4.70 12.74
CA SER A 454 19.60 -5.86 11.87
C SER A 454 20.52 -5.56 10.68
N ASN A 455 21.17 -6.58 10.13
CA ASN A 455 22.02 -6.47 8.93
C ASN A 455 23.16 -5.42 9.07
N ASN A 456 23.82 -5.39 10.22
CA ASN A 456 24.97 -4.51 10.50
C ASN A 456 26.26 -5.34 10.69
N LYS A 457 27.32 -4.73 11.23
CA LYS A 457 28.63 -5.36 11.47
C LYS A 457 28.93 -5.52 12.96
N LEU A 458 27.90 -5.64 13.79
CA LEU A 458 28.06 -5.78 15.23
C LEU A 458 28.59 -7.17 15.58
N SER A 459 29.62 -7.22 16.41
CA SER A 459 30.20 -8.46 16.95
C SER A 459 30.04 -8.59 18.47
N ASN A 460 29.70 -7.50 19.13
CA ASN A 460 29.37 -7.40 20.55
C ASN A 460 28.41 -6.21 20.78
N LEU A 461 28.01 -5.98 22.03
CA LEU A 461 27.18 -4.86 22.49
C LEU A 461 27.70 -4.30 23.83
N ARG A 462 29.02 -4.26 24.06
CA ARG A 462 29.60 -3.77 25.33
C ARG A 462 29.12 -2.36 25.71
N SER A 463 28.86 -1.52 24.71
CA SER A 463 28.30 -0.18 24.92
C SER A 463 26.91 -0.21 25.60
N PHE A 464 26.15 -1.29 25.48
CA PHE A 464 24.81 -1.40 26.07
C PHE A 464 24.81 -1.53 27.60
N SER A 465 25.97 -1.72 28.25
CA SER A 465 26.07 -1.64 29.72
C SER A 465 26.38 -0.23 30.22
N ARG A 466 26.47 0.75 29.32
CA ARG A 466 26.89 2.12 29.62
C ARG A 466 25.72 3.10 29.59
N LYS A 467 25.99 4.36 29.90
CA LYS A 467 25.00 5.33 30.38
C LYS A 467 23.94 5.68 29.35
N LEU A 468 24.30 5.86 28.07
CA LEU A 468 23.33 6.19 27.02
C LEU A 468 22.32 5.05 26.85
N PHE A 469 22.84 3.84 26.67
CA PHE A 469 22.02 2.69 26.28
C PHE A 469 21.22 2.11 27.44
N THR A 470 21.77 2.08 28.66
CA THR A 470 21.02 1.63 29.87
C THR A 470 19.85 2.54 30.23
N ASN A 471 19.83 3.77 29.70
CA ASN A 471 18.72 4.70 29.87
C ASN A 471 17.57 4.47 28.86
N LEU A 472 17.71 3.53 27.93
CA LEU A 472 16.69 3.25 26.91
C LEU A 472 15.65 2.25 27.46
N PRO A 473 14.34 2.56 27.44
CA PRO A 473 13.28 1.67 27.92
C PRO A 473 12.92 0.58 26.88
N LEU A 474 13.92 -0.13 26.38
CA LEU A 474 13.77 -1.09 25.27
C LEU A 474 12.80 -2.23 25.63
N LYS A 475 11.87 -2.51 24.71
CA LYS A 475 10.93 -3.64 24.74
C LYS A 475 11.27 -4.70 23.70
N PHE A 476 11.88 -4.29 22.59
CA PHE A 476 12.32 -5.16 21.51
C PHE A 476 13.61 -4.63 20.87
N VAL A 477 14.55 -5.55 20.59
CA VAL A 477 15.77 -5.25 19.85
C VAL A 477 15.95 -6.27 18.73
N ASP A 478 16.11 -5.79 17.49
CA ASP A 478 16.48 -6.64 16.36
C ASP A 478 17.98 -6.57 16.08
N LEU A 479 18.65 -7.71 16.16
CA LEU A 479 20.09 -7.90 15.93
C LEU A 479 20.33 -8.99 14.88
N SER A 480 19.31 -9.34 14.09
CA SER A 480 19.41 -10.36 13.06
C SER A 480 20.49 -10.01 12.03
N PHE A 481 21.12 -11.03 11.44
CA PHE A 481 22.13 -10.89 10.38
C PHE A 481 23.31 -9.96 10.74
N ASN A 482 23.84 -10.08 11.96
CA ASN A 482 25.07 -9.41 12.40
C ASN A 482 26.28 -10.37 12.38
N ALA A 483 27.39 -9.98 13.02
CA ALA A 483 28.67 -10.70 13.01
C ALA A 483 29.05 -11.30 14.38
N PHE A 484 28.07 -11.59 15.24
CA PHE A 484 28.32 -12.23 16.53
C PHE A 484 28.94 -13.62 16.35
N THR A 485 29.96 -13.94 17.14
CA THR A 485 30.65 -15.25 17.13
C THR A 485 30.38 -16.07 18.39
N TYR A 486 30.23 -15.40 19.53
CA TYR A 486 29.78 -15.97 20.79
C TYR A 486 28.94 -14.93 21.53
N LEU A 487 28.15 -15.32 22.54
CA LEU A 487 27.50 -14.40 23.49
C LEU A 487 27.86 -14.78 24.93
N ASN A 488 28.24 -13.79 25.74
CA ASN A 488 28.42 -13.90 27.19
C ASN A 488 28.00 -12.58 27.86
N LYS A 489 27.92 -12.54 29.20
CA LYS A 489 27.47 -11.35 29.94
C LYS A 489 28.27 -10.08 29.65
N GLU A 490 29.57 -10.21 29.36
CA GLU A 490 30.46 -9.08 29.12
C GLU A 490 30.22 -8.43 27.75
N ILE A 491 30.04 -9.25 26.71
CA ILE A 491 29.86 -8.75 25.33
C ILE A 491 28.40 -8.58 24.93
N PHE A 492 27.45 -9.08 25.72
CA PHE A 492 26.02 -9.01 25.45
C PHE A 492 25.22 -8.62 26.71
N PRO A 493 25.31 -7.36 27.15
CA PRO A 493 24.70 -6.90 28.40
C PRO A 493 23.20 -6.55 28.24
N LEU A 494 22.43 -7.36 27.52
CA LEU A 494 20.98 -7.22 27.34
C LEU A 494 20.19 -8.13 28.29
N SER A 495 20.56 -8.16 29.56
CA SER A 495 19.88 -8.96 30.59
C SER A 495 18.59 -8.30 31.08
N ASN A 496 17.69 -9.10 31.69
CA ASN A 496 16.47 -8.61 32.33
C ASN A 496 16.77 -7.67 33.52
N GLU A 497 17.97 -7.76 34.12
CA GLU A 497 18.41 -6.85 35.19
C GLU A 497 18.66 -5.44 34.65
N LEU A 498 19.35 -5.33 33.51
CA LEU A 498 19.66 -4.03 32.89
C LEU A 498 18.49 -3.49 32.07
N TYR A 499 17.70 -4.37 31.46
CA TYR A 499 16.57 -4.03 30.58
C TYR A 499 15.30 -4.78 31.01
N PRO A 500 14.65 -4.38 32.11
CA PRO A 500 13.53 -5.12 32.69
C PRO A 500 12.28 -5.16 31.80
N ASN A 501 12.17 -4.25 30.83
CA ASN A 501 11.05 -4.20 29.88
C ASN A 501 11.32 -4.99 28.59
N LEU A 502 12.56 -5.47 28.38
CA LEU A 502 12.96 -6.13 27.15
C LEU A 502 12.37 -7.54 27.12
N SER A 503 11.39 -7.74 26.24
CA SER A 503 10.64 -9.00 26.17
C SER A 503 11.23 -9.98 25.17
N LYS A 504 11.86 -9.46 24.11
CA LYS A 504 12.33 -10.24 22.97
C LYS A 504 13.55 -9.60 22.32
N ILE A 505 14.50 -10.45 21.91
CA ILE A 505 15.65 -10.07 21.10
C ILE A 505 15.71 -10.99 19.87
N ASN A 506 15.79 -10.41 18.68
CA ASN A 506 15.94 -11.17 17.45
C ASN A 506 17.41 -11.33 17.05
N LEU A 507 17.90 -12.57 16.97
CA LEU A 507 19.26 -12.94 16.57
C LEU A 507 19.27 -13.85 15.35
N THR A 508 18.17 -13.89 14.59
CA THR A 508 18.02 -14.69 13.37
C THR A 508 19.17 -14.45 12.38
N GLY A 509 19.67 -15.52 11.76
CA GLY A 509 20.64 -15.41 10.66
C GLY A 509 22.04 -14.91 11.07
N ASN A 510 22.38 -14.94 12.36
CA ASN A 510 23.75 -14.69 12.82
C ASN A 510 24.64 -15.91 12.52
N SER A 511 25.00 -16.09 11.26
CA SER A 511 25.63 -17.30 10.72
C SER A 511 26.99 -17.67 11.33
N ARG A 512 27.61 -16.77 12.10
CA ARG A 512 28.91 -16.98 12.77
C ARG A 512 28.79 -17.31 14.25
N LEU A 513 27.58 -17.27 14.82
CA LEU A 513 27.38 -17.47 16.25
C LEU A 513 27.49 -18.95 16.61
N GLN A 514 28.60 -19.32 17.25
CA GLN A 514 28.94 -20.72 17.57
C GLN A 514 28.58 -21.10 19.01
N GLN A 515 28.67 -20.15 19.96
CA GLN A 515 28.52 -20.42 21.38
C GLN A 515 27.66 -19.37 22.07
N ILE A 516 26.76 -19.80 22.95
CA ILE A 516 25.94 -18.89 23.74
C ILE A 516 26.03 -19.29 25.22
N ASN A 517 26.68 -18.47 26.04
CA ASN A 517 26.92 -18.70 27.46
C ASN A 517 26.14 -17.66 28.30
N LEU A 518 24.82 -17.71 28.22
CA LEU A 518 23.91 -16.86 28.98
C LEU A 518 22.80 -17.73 29.58
N SER A 519 22.27 -17.36 30.74
CA SER A 519 21.18 -18.08 31.39
C SER A 519 19.83 -17.65 30.83
N ALA A 520 19.00 -18.62 30.42
CA ALA A 520 17.63 -18.36 29.95
C ALA A 520 16.74 -17.64 30.98
N LYS A 521 17.09 -17.68 32.28
CA LYS A 521 16.37 -16.94 33.33
C LYS A 521 16.79 -15.48 33.44
N GLU A 522 18.03 -15.17 33.07
CA GLU A 522 18.63 -13.84 33.20
C GLU A 522 18.40 -12.98 31.96
N TYR A 523 18.01 -13.59 30.84
CA TYR A 523 17.87 -12.92 29.55
C TYR A 523 16.43 -12.98 29.01
N PRO A 524 16.04 -12.01 28.16
CA PRO A 524 14.79 -12.05 27.41
C PRO A 524 14.71 -13.24 26.45
N ASN A 525 13.53 -13.45 25.86
CA ASN A 525 13.37 -14.48 24.83
C ASN A 525 14.25 -14.18 23.60
N LEU A 526 15.10 -15.14 23.22
CA LEU A 526 15.99 -15.02 22.07
C LEU A 526 15.45 -15.78 20.86
N GLU A 527 15.27 -15.09 19.74
CA GLU A 527 14.91 -15.72 18.46
C GLU A 527 16.17 -16.05 17.66
N LEU A 528 16.40 -17.35 17.40
CA LEU A 528 17.65 -17.88 16.84
C LEU A 528 17.44 -18.64 15.52
N MET A 529 16.42 -18.28 14.72
CA MET A 529 16.17 -18.97 13.45
C MET A 529 17.37 -18.85 12.51
N TYR A 530 17.73 -19.92 11.80
CA TYR A 530 18.85 -19.95 10.85
C TYR A 530 20.22 -19.56 11.43
N THR A 531 20.41 -19.75 12.74
CA THR A 531 21.67 -19.49 13.44
C THR A 531 22.34 -20.84 13.78
N PRO A 532 23.54 -21.14 13.24
CA PRO A 532 24.20 -22.42 13.44
C PRO A 532 24.94 -22.44 14.80
N PHE A 533 24.22 -22.73 15.88
CA PHE A 533 24.82 -22.88 17.21
C PHE A 533 24.61 -24.29 17.76
N GLU A 534 25.64 -24.81 18.44
CA GLU A 534 25.47 -26.00 19.27
C GLU A 534 24.64 -25.60 20.49
N ARG A 535 23.49 -26.26 20.70
CA ARG A 535 22.68 -26.08 21.92
C ARG A 535 23.43 -26.65 23.12
N ALA A 536 24.50 -25.99 23.55
CA ALA A 536 25.08 -26.18 24.86
C ALA A 536 24.32 -25.26 25.82
N ASN A 537 23.16 -25.74 26.29
CA ASN A 537 22.30 -25.18 27.34
C ASN A 537 22.43 -23.64 27.51
N TYR A 538 22.03 -22.89 26.49
CA TYR A 538 20.72 -22.25 26.50
C TYR A 538 19.53 -23.11 26.89
#